data_AF-A0A0N0GKU1-F1
#
_entry.id   AF-A0A0N0GKU1-F1
#
_cell.length_a   1.000
_cell.length_b   1.000
_cell.length_c   1.000
_cell.angle_alpha   90.00
_cell.angle_beta   90.00
_cell.angle_gamma   90.00
#
_symmetry.space_group_name_H-M   'P 1'
#
loop_
_entity.id
_entity.type
_entity.pdbx_description
1 polymer ?
#
loop_
_entity_poly.entity_id
_entity_poly.type
_entity_poly.pdbx_seq_one_letter_code
_entity_poly.pdbx_strand_id
1 'polypeptide(L)'
;MTVDAVILAGGQGRRMGGRDKGLVALNGRPLIEWVIHALSHQSVPVNHLLISANRHLPDYARFGYPVLRDVRPDYSGPLAGIHAAMLASPADILLVVPCDVPALPTDLLERLLHALDESGAQAAVAQSSNGQIHPTLCMLRREAMASITDRLQRQQLKLGDWLESLSPVFVEFADATFPNLNTMDDLQAQQTGDSNGTLTHFDASGQAHMVGVGAKLETHRMARACGEIRMLPATLQLIEAGNHKKGDVLGIARIAGIMGAKRTPDLIPLCHSIALTRVTVDFRIDSGSSSVRCEATAETVGRTGVEMEALTAVQVALLTIYDMCKAVDRGMVMTGIKLVEKVGGKSGHWRAE
;
A
#
# COMPACT_ATOMS: atom_id res chain seq x y z
N MET A 1 -6.51 17.53 25.46
CA MET A 1 -5.09 17.69 25.15
C MET A 1 -4.98 18.08 23.69
N THR A 2 -4.24 19.15 23.38
CA THR A 2 -4.01 19.61 22.01
C THR A 2 -2.74 18.98 21.43
N VAL A 3 -2.76 18.69 20.13
CA VAL A 3 -1.65 18.04 19.44
C VAL A 3 -1.29 18.86 18.22
N ASP A 4 -0.10 19.45 18.22
CA ASP A 4 0.50 20.00 17.00
C ASP A 4 1.49 18.98 16.43
N ALA A 5 1.78 19.08 15.13
CA ALA A 5 2.77 18.24 14.47
C ALA A 5 3.89 19.09 13.86
N VAL A 6 5.11 18.54 13.88
CA VAL A 6 6.25 19.07 13.12
C VAL A 6 6.79 18.02 12.16
N ILE A 7 6.97 18.43 10.91
CA ILE A 7 7.73 17.67 9.91
C ILE A 7 9.17 18.14 9.92
N LEU A 8 10.11 17.22 10.20
CA LEU A 8 11.54 17.48 10.15
C LEU A 8 12.04 17.40 8.71
N ALA A 9 12.24 18.56 8.08
CA ALA A 9 12.59 18.75 6.67
C ALA A 9 13.95 19.48 6.54
N GLY A 10 15.04 18.78 6.83
CA GLY A 10 16.38 19.40 6.79
C GLY A 10 17.54 18.44 6.48
N GLY A 11 17.24 17.23 6.00
CA GLY A 11 18.25 16.23 5.68
C GLY A 11 19.15 16.69 4.54
N GLN A 12 20.48 16.58 4.69
CA GLN A 12 21.43 17.01 3.66
C GLN A 12 21.35 16.22 2.34
N GLY A 13 20.56 15.14 2.26
CA GLY A 13 20.39 14.35 1.04
C GLY A 13 21.71 13.95 0.38
N ARG A 14 22.79 13.78 1.17
CA ARG A 14 24.14 13.50 0.65
C ARG A 14 24.17 12.25 -0.24
N ARG A 15 23.28 11.28 0.04
CA ARG A 15 23.07 10.05 -0.74
C ARG A 15 21.99 10.16 -1.83
N MET A 16 21.36 11.33 -1.98
CA MET A 16 20.36 11.68 -2.99
C MET A 16 20.85 12.80 -3.94
N GLY A 17 22.15 12.84 -4.22
CA GLY A 17 22.74 13.84 -5.11
C GLY A 17 22.74 15.27 -4.54
N GLY A 18 22.65 15.44 -3.21
CA GLY A 18 22.71 16.75 -2.55
C GLY A 18 21.41 17.55 -2.55
N ARG A 19 20.31 16.99 -3.08
CA ARG A 19 18.97 17.60 -3.02
C ARG A 19 18.35 17.45 -1.64
N ASP A 20 17.54 18.42 -1.22
CA ASP A 20 16.87 18.34 0.08
C ASP A 20 15.85 17.20 0.09
N LYS A 21 16.00 16.28 1.06
CA LYS A 21 15.25 15.02 1.08
C LYS A 21 13.75 15.24 0.96
N GLY A 22 13.18 16.18 1.72
CA GLY A 22 11.74 16.41 1.73
C GLY A 22 11.18 16.91 0.39
N LEU A 23 12.01 17.51 -0.46
CA LEU A 23 11.64 18.02 -1.78
C LEU A 23 11.90 17.02 -2.92
N VAL A 24 12.50 15.87 -2.61
CA VAL A 24 12.68 14.81 -3.61
C VAL A 24 11.31 14.23 -3.97
N ALA A 25 11.08 14.05 -5.27
CA ALA A 25 9.82 13.54 -5.77
C ALA A 25 9.74 12.00 -5.66
N LEU A 26 8.67 11.52 -5.05
CA LEU A 26 8.19 10.15 -5.12
C LEU A 26 6.89 10.18 -5.94
N ASN A 27 6.86 9.45 -7.07
CA ASN A 27 5.73 9.43 -7.99
C ASN A 27 5.27 10.83 -8.45
N GLY A 28 6.24 11.72 -8.73
CA GLY A 28 5.98 13.10 -9.19
C GLY A 28 5.61 14.09 -8.09
N ARG A 29 5.44 13.63 -6.84
CA ARG A 29 5.05 14.45 -5.68
C ARG A 29 6.19 14.50 -4.64
N PRO A 30 6.55 15.67 -4.09
CA PRO A 30 7.56 15.79 -3.04
C PRO A 30 7.27 14.89 -1.82
N LEU A 31 8.30 14.26 -1.24
CA LEU A 31 8.15 13.39 -0.07
C LEU A 31 7.41 14.06 1.09
N ILE A 32 7.69 15.33 1.36
CA ILE A 32 6.98 16.08 2.42
C ILE A 32 5.47 16.16 2.17
N GLU A 33 5.04 16.21 0.92
CA GLU A 33 3.63 16.33 0.57
C GLU A 33 2.86 15.02 0.83
N TRP A 34 3.54 13.87 0.69
CA TRP A 34 3.01 12.58 1.14
C TRP A 34 2.83 12.54 2.65
N VAL A 35 3.80 13.03 3.40
CA VAL A 35 3.72 13.12 4.87
C VAL A 35 2.58 14.05 5.30
N ILE A 36 2.45 15.23 4.68
CA ILE A 36 1.34 16.16 4.91
C ILE A 36 -0.01 15.46 4.68
N HIS A 37 -0.13 14.75 3.57
CA HIS A 37 -1.35 13.99 3.24
C HIS A 37 -1.63 12.87 4.24
N ALA A 38 -0.62 12.12 4.66
CA ALA A 38 -0.79 11.05 5.65
C ALA A 38 -1.21 11.60 7.03
N LEU A 39 -0.70 12.78 7.41
CA LEU A 39 -1.12 13.48 8.63
C LEU A 39 -2.57 13.98 8.57
N SER A 40 -3.06 14.40 7.40
CA SER A 40 -4.45 14.87 7.26
C SER A 40 -5.48 13.73 7.30
N HIS A 41 -5.05 12.48 7.21
CA HIS A 41 -5.89 11.27 7.22
C HIS A 41 -5.74 10.45 8.51
N GLN A 42 -5.14 11.02 9.56
CA GLN A 42 -5.07 10.36 10.86
C GLN A 42 -6.46 10.24 11.50
N SER A 43 -6.70 9.16 12.25
CA SER A 43 -7.93 8.96 13.02
C SER A 43 -8.20 10.10 14.01
N VAL A 44 -7.15 10.75 14.49
CA VAL A 44 -7.19 11.93 15.36
C VAL A 44 -6.55 13.12 14.62
N PRO A 45 -7.20 14.30 14.54
CA PRO A 45 -6.65 15.44 13.83
C PRO A 45 -5.52 16.11 14.62
N VAL A 46 -4.52 16.62 13.90
CA VAL A 46 -3.56 17.60 14.44
C VAL A 46 -4.19 19.00 14.39
N ASN A 47 -3.92 19.82 15.42
CA ASN A 47 -4.40 21.19 15.51
C ASN A 47 -3.67 22.11 14.52
N HIS A 48 -2.34 22.07 14.54
CA HIS A 48 -1.49 22.81 13.59
C HIS A 48 -0.35 21.93 13.10
N LEU A 49 0.10 22.22 11.87
CA LEU A 49 1.24 21.57 11.26
C LEU A 49 2.35 22.58 11.01
N LEU A 50 3.57 22.23 11.42
CA LEU A 50 4.79 23.02 11.31
C LEU A 50 5.79 22.26 10.43
N ILE A 51 6.62 23.00 9.69
CA ILE A 51 7.73 22.42 8.91
C ILE A 51 9.04 22.96 9.45
N SER A 52 9.92 22.09 9.94
CA SER A 52 11.26 22.49 10.38
C SER A 52 12.25 22.36 9.23
N ALA A 53 12.72 23.47 8.68
CA ALA A 53 13.68 23.49 7.58
C ALA A 53 14.68 24.64 7.69
N ASN A 54 15.93 24.39 7.30
CA ASN A 54 17.01 25.39 7.33
C ASN A 54 17.44 25.87 5.94
N ARG A 55 16.93 25.24 4.88
CA ARG A 55 17.27 25.48 3.47
C ARG A 55 16.01 25.36 2.62
N HIS A 56 16.05 25.87 1.39
CA HIS A 56 14.91 25.83 0.46
C HIS A 56 13.61 26.36 1.08
N LEU A 57 13.71 27.39 1.93
CA LEU A 57 12.59 27.94 2.69
C LEU A 57 11.42 28.38 1.79
N PRO A 58 11.65 29.05 0.64
CA PRO A 58 10.57 29.40 -0.27
C PRO A 58 9.83 28.17 -0.81
N ASP A 59 10.53 27.07 -1.08
CA ASP A 59 9.93 25.83 -1.58
C ASP A 59 9.05 25.17 -0.52
N TYR A 60 9.51 25.16 0.74
CA TYR A 60 8.70 24.65 1.85
C TYR A 60 7.50 25.54 2.19
N ALA A 61 7.63 26.87 2.07
CA ALA A 61 6.53 27.79 2.33
C ALA A 61 5.35 27.59 1.36
N ARG A 62 5.59 27.05 0.15
CA ARG A 62 4.54 26.77 -0.84
C ARG A 62 3.53 25.72 -0.39
N PHE A 63 3.86 24.89 0.61
CA PHE A 63 2.92 23.93 1.16
C PHE A 63 1.87 24.57 2.09
N GLY A 64 1.97 25.87 2.38
CA GLY A 64 0.97 26.61 3.15
C GLY A 64 1.08 26.47 4.67
N TYR A 65 2.18 25.88 5.17
CA TYR A 65 2.45 25.70 6.59
C TYR A 65 3.61 26.58 7.07
N PRO A 66 3.62 27.02 8.35
CA PRO A 66 4.74 27.76 8.90
C PRO A 66 6.06 26.97 8.80
N VAL A 67 7.07 27.63 8.24
CA VAL A 67 8.43 27.06 8.11
C VAL A 67 9.32 27.63 9.21
N LEU A 68 9.74 26.77 10.12
CA LEU A 68 10.59 27.08 11.26
C LEU A 68 12.05 26.81 10.93
N ARG A 69 12.91 27.73 11.34
CA ARG A 69 14.37 27.59 11.29
C ARG A 69 14.89 27.21 12.67
N ASP A 70 16.02 26.53 12.72
CA ASP A 70 16.68 26.23 13.98
C ASP A 70 17.05 27.56 14.67
N VAL A 71 16.75 27.65 15.98
CA VAL A 71 16.95 28.88 16.77
C VAL A 71 18.43 29.25 16.87
N ARG A 72 19.32 28.26 16.83
CA ARG A 72 20.78 28.43 16.86
C ARG A 72 21.40 27.72 15.66
N PRO A 73 21.99 28.47 14.71
CA PRO A 73 22.61 27.90 13.50
C PRO A 73 23.75 26.91 13.80
N ASP A 74 24.38 27.05 14.96
CA ASP A 74 25.52 26.24 15.43
C ASP A 74 25.10 24.80 15.78
N TYR A 75 23.80 24.57 16.00
CA TYR A 75 23.23 23.26 16.31
C TYR A 75 22.42 22.77 15.13
N SER A 76 22.98 21.85 14.36
CA SER A 76 22.26 21.22 13.26
C SER A 76 21.80 19.81 13.66
N GLY A 77 20.52 19.50 13.46
CA GLY A 77 20.02 18.15 13.58
C GLY A 77 18.56 18.08 14.06
N PRO A 78 17.99 16.86 14.17
CA PRO A 78 16.60 16.66 14.57
C PRO A 78 16.21 17.36 15.87
N LEU A 79 17.09 17.36 16.89
CA LEU A 79 16.82 18.03 18.17
C LEU A 79 16.65 19.54 18.04
N ALA A 80 17.40 20.20 17.16
CA ALA A 80 17.29 21.64 16.96
C ALA A 80 15.92 22.00 16.32
N GLY A 81 15.47 21.18 15.37
CA GLY A 81 14.16 21.33 14.74
C GLY A 81 12.99 21.05 15.69
N ILE A 82 13.10 19.99 16.51
CA ILE A 82 12.11 19.70 17.57
C ILE A 82 12.03 20.85 18.57
N HIS A 83 13.17 21.36 19.03
CA HIS A 83 13.22 22.49 19.96
C HIS A 83 12.60 23.76 19.37
N ALA A 84 12.89 24.08 18.10
CA ALA A 84 12.26 25.20 17.41
C ALA A 84 10.73 25.04 17.32
N ALA A 85 10.25 23.82 17.05
CA ALA A 85 8.82 23.53 17.02
C ALA A 85 8.16 23.60 18.40
N MET A 86 8.79 23.11 19.46
CA MET A 86 8.27 23.20 20.83
C MET A 86 8.18 24.65 21.33
N LEU A 87 9.06 25.55 20.85
CA LEU A 87 8.98 26.99 21.12
C LEU A 87 7.83 27.67 20.37
N ALA A 88 7.58 27.26 19.12
CA ALA A 88 6.58 27.88 18.25
C ALA A 88 5.15 27.38 18.52
N SER A 89 5.01 26.11 18.92
CA SER A 89 3.73 25.49 19.24
C SER A 89 3.34 25.78 20.71
N PRO A 90 2.07 26.09 21.01
CA PRO A 90 1.54 26.11 22.38
C PRO A 90 0.89 24.78 22.81
N ALA A 91 0.82 23.76 21.94
CA ALA A 91 0.09 22.52 22.19
C ALA A 91 0.64 21.69 23.35
N ASP A 92 -0.21 20.91 24.01
CA ASP A 92 0.20 20.04 25.13
C ASP A 92 1.17 18.95 24.67
N ILE A 93 0.99 18.49 23.42
CA ILE A 93 1.82 17.47 22.79
C ILE A 93 2.29 17.95 21.43
N LEU A 94 3.54 17.61 21.12
CA LEU A 94 4.11 17.73 19.79
C LEU A 94 4.32 16.33 19.19
N LEU A 95 3.67 16.06 18.07
CA LEU A 95 4.03 14.96 17.17
C LEU A 95 5.23 15.36 16.32
N VAL A 96 6.25 14.52 16.29
CA VAL A 96 7.41 14.66 15.41
C VAL A 96 7.33 13.58 14.35
N VAL A 97 7.46 13.97 13.09
CA VAL A 97 7.57 13.06 11.95
C VAL A 97 8.72 13.48 11.02
N PRO A 98 9.42 12.55 10.37
CA PRO A 98 10.41 12.89 9.36
C PRO A 98 9.74 13.16 8.01
N CYS A 99 10.41 13.93 7.14
CA CYS A 99 9.90 14.21 5.79
C CYS A 99 10.05 13.04 4.80
N ASP A 100 10.75 11.97 5.15
CA ASP A 100 11.13 10.86 4.25
C ASP A 100 10.41 9.53 4.54
N VAL A 101 9.33 9.56 5.34
CA VAL A 101 8.45 8.40 5.60
C VAL A 101 7.05 8.72 5.05
N PRO A 102 6.81 8.52 3.74
CA PRO A 102 5.60 8.99 3.06
C PRO A 102 4.32 8.21 3.42
N ALA A 103 4.46 7.00 3.96
CA ALA A 103 3.35 6.09 4.24
C ALA A 103 3.16 5.92 5.75
N LEU A 104 2.70 6.97 6.44
CA LEU A 104 2.33 6.84 7.85
C LEU A 104 1.03 6.05 7.98
N PRO A 105 0.89 5.16 8.99
CA PRO A 105 -0.36 4.45 9.22
C PRO A 105 -1.41 5.44 9.72
N THR A 106 -2.68 5.20 9.41
CA THR A 106 -3.80 6.11 9.74
C THR A 106 -4.09 6.18 11.24
N ASP A 107 -3.65 5.17 12.00
CA ASP A 107 -3.81 5.06 13.45
C ASP A 107 -2.55 5.49 14.23
N LEU A 108 -1.54 6.07 13.57
CA LEU A 108 -0.28 6.49 14.23
C LEU A 108 -0.54 7.39 15.44
N LEU A 109 -1.33 8.44 15.22
CA LEU A 109 -1.57 9.47 16.23
C LEU A 109 -2.36 8.91 17.42
N GLU A 110 -3.42 8.16 17.12
CA GLU A 110 -4.28 7.53 18.12
C GLU A 110 -3.48 6.59 19.04
N ARG A 111 -2.63 5.74 18.45
CA ARG A 111 -1.87 4.74 19.20
C ARG A 111 -0.75 5.35 20.06
N LEU A 112 -0.05 6.35 19.53
CA LEU A 112 0.98 7.07 20.30
C LEU A 112 0.35 7.90 21.44
N LEU A 113 -0.80 8.54 21.19
CA LEU A 113 -1.56 9.25 22.22
C LEU A 113 -2.01 8.32 23.35
N HIS A 114 -2.63 7.20 22.99
CA HIS A 114 -3.09 6.21 23.94
C HIS A 114 -1.94 5.72 24.83
N ALA A 115 -0.79 5.38 24.24
CA ALA A 115 0.37 4.92 24.99
C ALA A 115 0.94 6.02 25.93
N LEU A 116 0.94 7.28 25.50
CA LEU A 116 1.35 8.40 26.35
C LEU A 116 0.43 8.57 27.57
N ASP A 117 -0.87 8.42 27.38
CA ASP A 117 -1.86 8.60 28.44
C ASP A 117 -1.87 7.43 29.42
N GLU A 118 -1.74 6.19 28.93
CA GLU A 118 -1.67 5.00 29.79
C GLU A 118 -0.38 4.94 30.62
N SER A 119 0.76 5.30 30.02
CA SER A 119 2.06 5.20 30.70
C SER A 119 2.38 6.39 31.61
N GLY A 120 1.78 7.56 31.34
CA GLY A 120 2.20 8.82 31.94
C GLY A 120 3.61 9.27 31.52
N ALA A 121 4.21 8.65 30.50
CA ALA A 121 5.54 8.99 30.03
C ALA A 121 5.59 10.37 29.36
N GLN A 122 6.78 10.97 29.29
CA GLN A 122 7.00 12.25 28.60
C GLN A 122 7.13 12.08 27.07
N ALA A 123 7.41 10.87 26.61
CA ALA A 123 7.62 10.56 25.21
C ALA A 123 7.07 9.19 24.85
N ALA A 124 6.46 9.07 23.67
CA ALA A 124 6.12 7.81 23.02
C ALA A 124 6.84 7.73 21.67
N VAL A 125 7.43 6.59 21.36
CA VAL A 125 8.26 6.40 20.15
C VAL A 125 7.77 5.20 19.37
N ALA A 126 7.64 5.36 18.05
CA ALA A 126 7.26 4.26 17.18
C ALA A 126 8.40 3.24 17.04
N GLN A 127 8.05 1.97 17.10
CA GLN A 127 8.95 0.82 16.95
C GLN A 127 8.33 -0.17 15.95
N SER A 128 9.14 -0.79 15.10
CA SER A 128 8.70 -1.90 14.23
C SER A 128 8.67 -3.23 14.99
N SER A 129 7.83 -4.19 14.57
CA SER A 129 7.76 -5.53 15.19
C SER A 129 9.10 -6.28 15.22
N ASN A 130 10.03 -5.98 14.32
CA ASN A 130 11.41 -6.48 14.34
C ASN A 130 12.32 -5.82 15.41
N GLY A 131 11.79 -4.90 16.22
CA GLY A 131 12.50 -4.18 17.27
C GLY A 131 13.16 -2.87 16.83
N GLN A 132 13.10 -2.50 15.55
CA GLN A 132 13.69 -1.26 15.04
C GLN A 132 12.97 -0.03 15.61
N ILE A 133 13.71 0.85 16.29
CA ILE A 133 13.19 2.11 16.83
C ILE A 133 13.24 3.21 15.75
N HIS A 134 12.20 4.05 15.71
CA HIS A 134 12.10 5.21 14.81
C HIS A 134 12.08 6.52 15.61
N PRO A 135 13.25 7.08 16.02
CA PRO A 135 13.33 8.23 16.92
C PRO A 135 12.62 9.50 16.43
N THR A 136 12.54 9.70 15.11
CA THR A 136 11.87 10.86 14.50
C THR A 136 10.38 10.65 14.28
N LEU A 137 9.83 9.50 14.68
CA LEU A 137 8.40 9.20 14.74
C LEU A 137 8.02 9.06 16.22
N CYS A 138 7.84 10.19 16.88
CA CYS A 138 7.56 10.22 18.31
C CYS A 138 6.56 11.32 18.67
N MET A 139 5.90 11.14 19.82
CA MET A 139 5.10 12.18 20.46
C MET A 139 5.76 12.61 21.75
N LEU A 140 5.80 13.91 21.98
CA LEU A 140 6.50 14.54 23.09
C LEU A 140 5.54 15.43 23.86
N ARG A 141 5.42 15.20 25.17
CA ARG A 141 4.70 16.14 26.02
C ARG A 141 5.53 17.41 26.22
N ARG A 142 4.86 18.53 26.48
CA ARG A 142 5.51 19.85 26.66
C ARG A 142 6.56 19.86 27.77
N GLU A 143 6.44 19.00 28.80
CA GLU A 143 7.41 18.89 29.90
C GLU A 143 8.82 18.49 29.42
N ALA A 144 8.93 17.81 28.27
CA ALA A 144 10.22 17.43 27.69
C ALA A 144 11.06 18.65 27.23
N MET A 145 10.46 19.85 27.17
CA MET A 145 11.08 21.09 26.70
C MET A 145 12.31 21.50 27.51
N ALA A 146 12.28 21.34 28.82
CA ALA A 146 13.42 21.69 29.68
C ALA A 146 14.63 20.78 29.39
N SER A 147 14.37 19.50 29.16
CA SER A 147 15.41 18.49 28.88
C SER A 147 16.08 18.72 27.52
N ILE A 148 15.30 18.99 26.46
CA ILE A 148 15.88 19.27 25.14
C ILE A 148 16.72 20.56 25.13
N THR A 149 16.29 21.58 25.91
CA THR A 149 17.03 22.84 26.06
C THR A 149 18.39 22.60 26.70
N ASP A 150 18.45 21.84 27.78
CA ASP A 150 19.72 21.48 28.46
C ASP A 150 20.65 20.67 27.54
N ARG A 151 20.12 19.69 26.80
CA ARG A 151 20.92 18.90 25.85
C ARG A 151 21.56 19.75 24.76
N LEU A 152 20.81 20.69 24.17
CA LEU A 152 21.33 21.60 23.16
C LEU A 152 22.43 22.52 23.74
N GLN A 153 22.26 23.03 24.96
CA GLN A 153 23.29 23.83 25.65
C GLN A 153 24.57 23.03 25.90
N ARG A 154 24.45 21.74 26.25
CA ARG A 154 25.57 20.81 26.48
C ARG A 154 26.11 20.18 25.19
N GLN A 155 25.62 20.58 24.02
CA GLN A 155 25.99 20.02 22.71
C GLN A 155 25.78 18.50 22.60
N GLN A 156 24.79 17.96 23.30
CA GLN A 156 24.43 16.55 23.25
C GLN A 156 23.35 16.34 22.19
N LEU A 157 23.77 16.26 20.92
CA LEU A 157 22.89 16.40 19.75
C LEU A 157 22.20 15.10 19.28
N LYS A 158 22.45 13.96 19.94
CA LYS A 158 21.89 12.66 19.54
C LYS A 158 20.45 12.52 20.01
N LEU A 159 19.51 12.44 19.06
CA LEU A 159 18.08 12.29 19.32
C LEU A 159 17.75 11.01 20.10
N GLY A 160 18.32 9.86 19.70
CA GLY A 160 18.10 8.57 20.37
C GLY A 160 18.48 8.63 21.86
N ASP A 161 19.71 9.03 22.15
CA ASP A 161 20.21 9.19 23.53
C ASP A 161 19.34 10.15 24.37
N TRP A 162 18.73 11.17 23.76
CA TRP A 162 17.82 12.06 24.46
C TRP A 162 16.48 11.40 24.75
N LEU A 163 15.86 10.77 23.75
CA LEU A 163 14.60 10.06 23.95
C LEU A 163 14.74 8.98 25.01
N GLU A 164 15.81 8.19 24.98
CA GLU A 164 16.11 7.19 26.02
C GLU A 164 16.20 7.81 27.41
N SER A 165 16.80 9.00 27.55
CA SER A 165 16.88 9.71 28.83
C SER A 165 15.51 10.13 29.39
N LEU A 166 14.48 10.21 28.54
CA LEU A 166 13.10 10.47 28.95
C LEU A 166 12.35 9.21 29.39
N SER A 167 12.98 8.02 29.30
CA SER A 167 12.33 6.72 29.54
C SER A 167 11.03 6.58 28.73
N PRO A 168 11.10 6.55 27.39
CA PRO A 168 9.93 6.64 26.53
C PRO A 168 9.16 5.32 26.55
N VAL A 169 7.86 5.41 26.28
CA VAL A 169 7.08 4.22 25.93
C VAL A 169 7.28 3.90 24.45
N PHE A 170 7.53 2.63 24.13
CA PHE A 170 7.65 2.17 22.74
C PHE A 170 6.32 1.61 22.27
N VAL A 171 5.88 2.01 21.07
CA VAL A 171 4.62 1.57 20.48
C VAL A 171 4.93 0.78 19.22
N GLU A 172 4.55 -0.48 19.20
CA GLU A 172 4.87 -1.40 18.11
C GLU A 172 3.96 -1.21 16.89
N PHE A 173 4.51 -1.11 15.69
CA PHE A 173 3.80 -1.09 14.42
C PHE A 173 4.34 -2.20 13.51
N ALA A 174 3.52 -2.68 12.57
CA ALA A 174 3.92 -3.73 11.64
C ALA A 174 5.17 -3.34 10.83
N ASP A 175 5.98 -4.34 10.44
CA ASP A 175 7.29 -4.12 9.81
C ASP A 175 7.25 -3.35 8.48
N ALA A 176 6.10 -3.31 7.81
CA ALA A 176 5.90 -2.59 6.54
C ALA A 176 5.47 -1.12 6.69
N THR A 177 5.38 -0.60 7.91
CA THR A 177 4.69 0.66 8.21
C THR A 177 5.56 1.91 8.08
N PHE A 178 6.89 1.79 8.07
CA PHE A 178 7.78 2.95 7.99
C PHE A 178 8.94 2.74 7.00
N PRO A 179 8.66 2.69 5.68
CA PRO A 179 9.72 2.59 4.68
C PRO A 179 10.57 3.86 4.71
N ASN A 180 11.79 3.75 5.23
CA ASN A 180 12.69 4.88 5.39
C ASN A 180 13.52 5.07 4.11
N LEU A 181 13.19 6.10 3.32
CA LEU A 181 13.82 6.37 2.02
C LEU A 181 15.14 7.11 2.21
N ASN A 182 16.22 6.34 2.30
CA ASN A 182 17.54 6.90 2.59
C ASN A 182 18.42 7.10 1.35
N THR A 183 18.08 6.48 0.22
CA THR A 183 18.86 6.50 -1.02
C THR A 183 17.98 6.68 -2.26
N MET A 184 18.58 7.07 -3.39
CA MET A 184 17.87 7.09 -4.68
C MET A 184 17.40 5.70 -5.11
N ASP A 185 18.10 4.65 -4.68
CA ASP A 185 17.73 3.25 -4.91
C ASP A 185 16.49 2.87 -4.09
N ASP A 186 16.32 3.38 -2.86
CA ASP A 186 15.10 3.20 -2.05
C ASP A 186 13.89 3.91 -2.68
N LEU A 187 14.12 5.13 -3.21
CA LEU A 187 13.12 5.87 -3.97
C LEU A 187 12.73 5.14 -5.26
N GLN A 188 13.70 4.61 -6.00
CA GLN A 188 13.44 3.78 -7.16
C GLN A 188 12.75 2.46 -6.75
N ALA A 189 13.09 1.87 -5.61
CA ALA A 189 12.46 0.65 -5.10
C ALA A 189 10.99 0.88 -4.69
N GLN A 190 10.63 2.05 -4.15
CA GLN A 190 9.24 2.46 -3.90
C GLN A 190 8.51 2.95 -5.17
N GLN A 191 9.20 3.61 -6.10
CA GLN A 191 8.66 3.96 -7.43
C GLN A 191 8.42 2.70 -8.28
N THR A 192 9.12 1.59 -8.01
CA THR A 192 9.03 0.31 -8.73
C THR A 192 8.45 -0.83 -7.89
N GLY A 193 7.95 -0.53 -6.69
CA GLY A 193 7.56 -1.54 -5.69
C GLY A 193 6.24 -1.21 -5.04
N ASP A 194 5.20 -1.86 -5.56
CA ASP A 194 4.04 -2.27 -4.77
C ASP A 194 4.51 -2.86 -3.43
N SER A 195 4.14 -2.21 -2.33
CA SER A 195 3.97 -2.89 -1.05
C SER A 195 2.98 -2.12 -0.16
N ASN A 196 1.86 -2.80 0.07
CA ASN A 196 0.80 -2.60 1.06
C ASN A 196 -0.26 -1.54 0.80
N GLY A 197 -1.33 -1.99 0.14
CA GLY A 197 -2.70 -1.53 0.37
C GLY A 197 -3.18 -0.34 -0.45
N THR A 198 -2.32 0.28 -1.25
CA THR A 198 -2.75 1.40 -2.11
C THR A 198 -3.21 0.86 -3.45
N LEU A 199 -4.45 1.15 -3.83
CA LEU A 199 -5.04 0.75 -5.11
C LEU A 199 -4.17 1.31 -6.25
N THR A 200 -3.38 0.45 -6.88
CA THR A 200 -2.42 0.78 -7.95
C THR A 200 -3.07 1.40 -9.19
N HIS A 201 -4.38 1.38 -9.25
CA HIS A 201 -5.20 1.79 -10.37
C HIS A 201 -5.74 3.21 -10.26
N PHE A 202 -5.41 3.99 -9.22
CA PHE A 202 -5.93 5.34 -9.01
C PHE A 202 -4.81 6.37 -8.84
N ASP A 203 -4.94 7.51 -9.51
CA ASP A 203 -3.99 8.61 -9.47
C ASP A 203 -4.20 9.47 -8.22
N ALA A 204 -3.38 10.50 -8.05
CA ALA A 204 -3.40 11.40 -6.89
C ALA A 204 -4.72 12.18 -6.71
N SER A 205 -5.61 12.18 -7.72
CA SER A 205 -6.95 12.79 -7.66
C SER A 205 -8.06 11.77 -7.41
N GLY A 206 -7.72 10.48 -7.25
CA GLY A 206 -8.69 9.39 -7.18
C GLY A 206 -9.26 8.99 -8.54
N GLN A 207 -8.63 9.39 -9.65
CA GLN A 207 -9.03 8.98 -11.00
C GLN A 207 -8.30 7.72 -11.43
N ALA A 208 -9.01 6.85 -12.12
CA ALA A 208 -8.48 5.59 -12.63
C ALA A 208 -7.30 5.84 -13.60
N HIS A 209 -6.11 5.29 -13.33
CA HIS A 209 -4.95 5.31 -14.24
C HIS A 209 -4.32 3.92 -14.40
N MET A 210 -3.80 3.67 -15.61
CA MET A 210 -3.11 2.42 -15.94
C MET A 210 -1.63 2.54 -15.56
N VAL A 211 -1.11 1.59 -14.78
CA VAL A 211 0.27 1.61 -14.27
C VAL A 211 1.26 1.24 -15.36
N GLY A 212 2.24 2.08 -15.66
CA GLY A 212 3.28 1.75 -16.65
C GLY A 212 4.09 0.49 -16.30
N VAL A 213 4.11 -0.50 -17.20
CA VAL A 213 4.90 -1.75 -17.04
C VAL A 213 6.17 -1.76 -17.91
N GLY A 214 6.44 -0.69 -18.65
CA GLY A 214 7.48 -0.62 -19.67
C GLY A 214 8.92 -0.89 -19.18
N ALA A 215 9.26 -0.53 -17.95
CA ALA A 215 10.61 -0.74 -17.39
C ALA A 215 10.82 -2.13 -16.77
N LYS A 216 9.78 -2.96 -16.66
CA LYS A 216 9.88 -4.30 -16.06
C LYS A 216 10.47 -5.28 -17.07
N LEU A 217 11.30 -6.21 -16.58
CA LEU A 217 11.80 -7.32 -17.39
C LEU A 217 10.67 -8.27 -17.78
N GLU A 218 10.78 -8.82 -18.99
CA GLU A 218 9.89 -9.88 -19.46
C GLU A 218 10.31 -11.22 -18.85
N THR A 219 9.36 -11.90 -18.23
CA THR A 219 9.56 -13.22 -17.63
C THR A 219 8.39 -14.12 -18.02
N HIS A 220 8.59 -15.44 -17.99
CA HIS A 220 7.45 -16.37 -18.01
C HIS A 220 6.58 -16.11 -16.78
N ARG A 221 5.27 -16.08 -17.01
CA ARG A 221 4.26 -15.81 -16.00
C ARG A 221 3.07 -16.72 -16.26
N MET A 222 2.52 -17.26 -15.18
CA MET A 222 1.37 -18.15 -15.21
C MET A 222 0.43 -17.77 -14.07
N ALA A 223 -0.87 -17.81 -14.32
CA ALA A 223 -1.89 -17.72 -13.30
C ALA A 223 -2.92 -18.81 -13.50
N ARG A 224 -3.40 -19.38 -12.39
CA ARG A 224 -4.45 -20.39 -12.36
C ARG A 224 -5.56 -19.94 -11.43
N ALA A 225 -6.78 -19.94 -11.94
CA ALA A 225 -7.98 -19.57 -11.20
C ALA A 225 -9.01 -20.70 -11.26
N CYS A 226 -9.88 -20.77 -10.26
CA CYS A 226 -11.00 -21.71 -10.26
C CYS A 226 -12.30 -21.03 -9.87
N GLY A 227 -13.40 -21.72 -10.14
CA GLY A 227 -14.75 -21.38 -9.68
C GLY A 227 -15.69 -22.57 -9.85
N GLU A 228 -16.91 -22.45 -9.36
CA GLU A 228 -17.93 -23.51 -9.40
C GLU A 228 -19.29 -22.90 -9.77
N ILE A 229 -20.11 -23.62 -10.53
CA ILE A 229 -21.53 -23.32 -10.69
C ILE A 229 -22.37 -24.49 -10.17
N ARG A 230 -23.23 -24.19 -9.20
CA ARG A 230 -24.20 -25.14 -8.61
C ARG A 230 -25.54 -25.00 -9.29
N MET A 231 -26.23 -26.13 -9.44
CA MET A 231 -27.51 -26.22 -10.13
C MET A 231 -28.36 -27.34 -9.55
N LEU A 232 -29.60 -27.46 -10.02
CA LEU A 232 -30.44 -28.61 -9.70
C LEU A 232 -29.85 -29.91 -10.29
N PRO A 233 -30.01 -31.06 -9.61
CA PRO A 233 -29.52 -32.35 -10.12
C PRO A 233 -30.03 -32.67 -11.53
N ALA A 234 -31.29 -32.33 -11.82
CA ALA A 234 -31.89 -32.51 -13.15
C ALA A 234 -31.20 -31.67 -14.24
N THR A 235 -30.71 -30.48 -13.90
CA THR A 235 -29.96 -29.63 -14.83
C THR A 235 -28.58 -30.22 -15.09
N LEU A 236 -27.90 -30.71 -14.05
CA LEU A 236 -26.59 -31.35 -14.21
C LEU A 236 -26.68 -32.60 -15.10
N GLN A 237 -27.72 -33.42 -14.93
CA GLN A 237 -27.96 -34.59 -15.78
C GLN A 237 -28.11 -34.21 -17.26
N LEU A 238 -28.71 -33.05 -17.59
CA LEU A 238 -28.79 -32.58 -18.98
C LEU A 238 -27.43 -32.19 -19.55
N ILE A 239 -26.54 -31.65 -18.72
CA ILE A 239 -25.15 -31.34 -19.10
C ILE A 239 -24.37 -32.64 -19.32
N GLU A 240 -24.44 -33.59 -18.38
CA GLU A 240 -23.76 -34.90 -18.46
C GLU A 240 -24.21 -35.72 -19.67
N ALA A 241 -25.52 -35.74 -19.94
CA ALA A 241 -26.08 -36.48 -21.06
C ALA A 241 -25.71 -35.90 -22.44
N GLY A 242 -25.14 -34.68 -22.49
CA GLY A 242 -24.86 -33.96 -23.73
C GLY A 242 -26.12 -33.63 -24.54
N ASN A 243 -27.31 -33.80 -23.95
CA ASN A 243 -28.60 -33.78 -24.64
C ASN A 243 -29.35 -32.44 -24.43
N HIS A 244 -28.60 -31.37 -24.11
CA HIS A 244 -29.16 -30.05 -23.94
C HIS A 244 -29.59 -29.50 -25.31
N LYS A 245 -30.78 -28.87 -25.40
CA LYS A 245 -31.31 -28.29 -26.67
C LYS A 245 -30.38 -27.26 -27.34
N LYS A 246 -29.34 -26.80 -26.63
CA LYS A 246 -28.34 -25.84 -27.10
C LYS A 246 -26.97 -26.47 -27.47
N GLY A 247 -26.81 -27.80 -27.37
CA GLY A 247 -25.57 -28.53 -27.71
C GLY A 247 -24.61 -28.74 -26.54
N ASP A 248 -23.33 -29.00 -26.84
CA ASP A 248 -22.26 -29.24 -25.87
C ASP A 248 -21.99 -27.99 -25.01
N VAL A 249 -22.60 -27.97 -23.83
CA VAL A 249 -22.53 -26.86 -22.88
C VAL A 249 -21.09 -26.59 -22.45
N LEU A 250 -20.33 -27.64 -22.11
CA LEU A 250 -18.96 -27.50 -21.60
C LEU A 250 -17.98 -27.13 -22.72
N GLY A 251 -18.16 -27.66 -23.92
CA GLY A 251 -17.38 -27.27 -25.09
C GLY A 251 -17.56 -25.79 -25.43
N ILE A 252 -18.80 -25.30 -25.45
CA ILE A 252 -19.10 -23.89 -25.71
C ILE A 252 -18.55 -23.01 -24.59
N ALA A 253 -18.74 -23.39 -23.32
CA ALA A 253 -18.19 -22.68 -22.17
C ALA A 253 -16.66 -22.60 -22.20
N ARG A 254 -15.98 -23.64 -22.68
CA ARG A 254 -14.52 -23.67 -22.85
C ARG A 254 -14.03 -22.60 -23.83
N ILE A 255 -14.67 -22.55 -25.00
CA ILE A 255 -14.34 -21.56 -26.03
C ILE A 255 -14.61 -20.15 -25.51
N ALA A 256 -15.75 -19.95 -24.84
CA ALA A 256 -16.12 -18.68 -24.25
C ALA A 256 -15.09 -18.23 -23.19
N GLY A 257 -14.64 -19.12 -22.31
CA GLY A 257 -13.58 -18.81 -21.34
C GLY A 257 -12.25 -18.41 -22.00
N ILE A 258 -11.82 -19.11 -23.04
CA ILE A 258 -10.61 -18.76 -23.81
C ILE A 258 -10.76 -17.40 -24.52
N MET A 259 -11.95 -17.11 -25.06
CA MET A 259 -12.25 -15.80 -25.65
C MET A 259 -12.28 -14.70 -24.59
N GLY A 260 -12.84 -14.99 -23.41
CA GLY A 260 -12.86 -14.10 -22.26
C GLY A 260 -11.46 -13.68 -21.82
N ALA A 261 -10.55 -14.65 -21.64
CA ALA A 261 -9.15 -14.36 -21.32
C ALA A 261 -8.51 -13.37 -22.30
N LYS A 262 -8.69 -13.60 -23.61
CA LYS A 262 -8.11 -12.74 -24.65
C LYS A 262 -8.70 -11.32 -24.69
N ARG A 263 -9.92 -11.14 -24.17
CA ARG A 263 -10.64 -9.86 -24.10
C ARG A 263 -10.58 -9.19 -22.73
N THR A 264 -9.80 -9.74 -21.80
CA THR A 264 -9.62 -9.16 -20.45
C THR A 264 -9.31 -7.65 -20.47
N PRO A 265 -8.40 -7.11 -21.30
CA PRO A 265 -8.15 -5.67 -21.34
C PRO A 265 -9.33 -4.84 -21.88
N ASP A 266 -10.25 -5.45 -22.65
CA ASP A 266 -11.47 -4.78 -23.11
C ASP A 266 -12.54 -4.71 -22.01
N LEU A 267 -12.48 -5.65 -21.06
CA LEU A 267 -13.48 -5.82 -20.01
C LEU A 267 -13.07 -5.18 -18.68
N ILE A 268 -11.78 -5.21 -18.36
CA ILE A 268 -11.22 -4.70 -17.11
C ILE A 268 -10.44 -3.41 -17.44
N PRO A 269 -10.99 -2.22 -17.13
CA PRO A 269 -10.56 -0.94 -17.72
C PRO A 269 -9.07 -0.58 -17.62
N LEU A 270 -8.35 -1.14 -16.65
CA LEU A 270 -6.96 -0.80 -16.36
C LEU A 270 -6.00 -1.99 -16.49
N CYS A 271 -6.48 -3.10 -17.06
CA CYS A 271 -5.60 -4.19 -17.46
C CYS A 271 -4.80 -3.80 -18.71
N HIS A 272 -3.56 -4.27 -18.76
CA HIS A 272 -2.74 -4.11 -19.96
C HIS A 272 -3.18 -5.11 -21.02
N SER A 273 -2.97 -4.76 -22.29
CA SER A 273 -3.02 -5.76 -23.37
C SER A 273 -1.82 -6.70 -23.25
N ILE A 274 -2.08 -7.98 -23.00
CA ILE A 274 -1.05 -9.02 -22.83
C ILE A 274 -1.13 -10.01 -23.99
N ALA A 275 0.02 -10.31 -24.59
CA ALA A 275 0.16 -11.35 -25.61
C ALA A 275 0.19 -12.73 -24.93
N LEU A 276 -0.99 -13.29 -24.66
CA LEU A 276 -1.12 -14.62 -24.06
C LEU A 276 -0.46 -15.70 -24.93
N THR A 277 0.41 -16.50 -24.32
CA THR A 277 1.08 -17.62 -24.99
C THR A 277 0.25 -18.90 -24.91
N ARG A 278 -0.55 -19.06 -23.84
CA ARG A 278 -1.45 -20.20 -23.66
C ARG A 278 -2.62 -19.84 -22.75
N VAL A 279 -3.79 -20.40 -23.06
CA VAL A 279 -4.95 -20.41 -22.18
C VAL A 279 -5.56 -21.81 -22.19
N THR A 280 -5.80 -22.39 -21.01
CA THR A 280 -6.60 -23.61 -20.84
C THR A 280 -7.78 -23.31 -19.94
N VAL A 281 -8.90 -23.98 -20.19
CA VAL A 281 -10.12 -23.91 -19.38
C VAL A 281 -10.63 -25.33 -19.30
N ASP A 282 -10.75 -25.89 -18.10
CA ASP A 282 -11.10 -27.28 -17.84
C ASP A 282 -12.27 -27.38 -16.87
N PHE A 283 -13.09 -28.41 -17.05
CA PHE A 283 -14.29 -28.63 -16.25
C PHE A 283 -14.24 -29.99 -15.56
N ARG A 284 -14.73 -30.03 -14.33
CA ARG A 284 -14.99 -31.26 -13.58
C ARG A 284 -16.41 -31.22 -13.07
N ILE A 285 -17.18 -32.27 -13.38
CA ILE A 285 -18.53 -32.43 -12.87
C ILE A 285 -18.46 -33.11 -11.50
N ASP A 286 -19.20 -32.57 -10.54
CA ASP A 286 -19.41 -33.19 -9.24
C ASP A 286 -20.90 -33.48 -9.07
N SER A 287 -21.28 -34.73 -9.34
CA SER A 287 -22.66 -35.20 -9.23
C SER A 287 -23.15 -35.21 -7.77
N GLY A 288 -22.26 -35.29 -6.78
CA GLY A 288 -22.61 -35.28 -5.36
C GLY A 288 -23.09 -33.91 -4.88
N SER A 289 -22.45 -32.84 -5.35
CA SER A 289 -22.84 -31.45 -5.06
C SER A 289 -23.74 -30.81 -6.13
N SER A 290 -24.06 -31.55 -7.20
CA SER A 290 -24.79 -31.04 -8.38
C SER A 290 -24.14 -29.78 -8.95
N SER A 291 -22.83 -29.86 -9.21
CA SER A 291 -22.04 -28.71 -9.62
C SER A 291 -21.06 -29.00 -10.76
N VAL A 292 -20.62 -27.93 -11.41
CA VAL A 292 -19.51 -27.96 -12.37
C VAL A 292 -18.41 -27.04 -11.87
N ARG A 293 -17.25 -27.61 -11.56
CA ARG A 293 -16.04 -26.87 -11.23
C ARG A 293 -15.30 -26.50 -12.51
N CYS A 294 -14.95 -25.23 -12.65
CA CYS A 294 -14.14 -24.68 -13.72
C CYS A 294 -12.74 -24.34 -13.17
N GLU A 295 -11.70 -24.69 -13.91
CA GLU A 295 -10.32 -24.26 -13.66
C GLU A 295 -9.74 -23.70 -14.94
N ALA A 296 -9.13 -22.51 -14.87
CA ALA A 296 -8.50 -21.88 -16.02
C ALA A 296 -7.05 -21.52 -15.70
N THR A 297 -6.16 -21.76 -16.66
CA THR A 297 -4.75 -21.37 -16.59
C THR A 297 -4.43 -20.44 -17.74
N ALA A 298 -3.84 -19.28 -17.45
CA ALA A 298 -3.33 -18.33 -18.43
C ALA A 298 -1.81 -18.23 -18.30
N GLU A 299 -1.11 -18.15 -19.43
CA GLU A 299 0.34 -18.00 -19.49
C GLU A 299 0.74 -16.87 -20.45
N THR A 300 1.87 -16.24 -20.15
CA THR A 300 2.53 -15.26 -21.02
C THR A 300 4.04 -15.25 -20.81
N VAL A 301 4.77 -14.67 -21.75
CA VAL A 301 6.10 -14.07 -21.49
C VAL A 301 5.91 -12.56 -21.53
N GLY A 302 6.07 -11.88 -20.40
CA GLY A 302 5.66 -10.47 -20.33
C GLY A 302 6.08 -9.73 -19.06
N ARG A 303 5.70 -8.45 -19.01
CA ARG A 303 6.08 -7.48 -17.97
C ARG A 303 5.11 -7.42 -16.79
N THR A 304 3.91 -7.96 -16.97
CA THR A 304 2.83 -7.99 -15.98
C THR A 304 2.23 -9.39 -15.88
N GLY A 305 1.63 -9.70 -14.74
CA GLY A 305 0.97 -10.99 -14.50
C GLY A 305 -0.31 -11.17 -15.32
N VAL A 306 -0.85 -12.39 -15.28
CA VAL A 306 -2.02 -12.84 -16.05
C VAL A 306 -3.17 -13.35 -15.15
N GLU A 307 -3.22 -12.86 -13.90
CA GLU A 307 -4.24 -13.22 -12.92
C GLU A 307 -5.64 -12.87 -13.41
N MET A 308 -5.77 -11.69 -14.01
CA MET A 308 -7.04 -11.19 -14.51
C MET A 308 -7.53 -11.99 -15.71
N GLU A 309 -6.64 -12.47 -16.57
CA GLU A 309 -6.99 -13.33 -17.70
C GLU A 309 -7.50 -14.69 -17.24
N ALA A 310 -6.87 -15.29 -16.23
CA ALA A 310 -7.33 -16.55 -15.64
C ALA A 310 -8.69 -16.40 -14.94
N LEU A 311 -8.88 -15.34 -14.14
CA LEU A 311 -10.14 -15.05 -13.45
C LEU A 311 -11.27 -14.73 -14.43
N THR A 312 -10.99 -13.96 -15.48
CA THR A 312 -11.96 -13.62 -16.53
C THR A 312 -12.37 -14.87 -17.29
N ALA A 313 -11.44 -15.77 -17.61
CA ALA A 313 -11.76 -17.04 -18.26
C ALA A 313 -12.75 -17.88 -17.44
N VAL A 314 -12.52 -18.02 -16.13
CA VAL A 314 -13.45 -18.73 -15.23
C VAL A 314 -14.82 -18.07 -15.22
N GLN A 315 -14.87 -16.75 -15.03
CA GLN A 315 -16.15 -16.03 -14.95
C GLN A 315 -16.97 -16.17 -16.24
N VAL A 316 -16.34 -15.95 -17.39
CA VAL A 316 -17.02 -16.05 -18.69
C VAL A 316 -17.45 -17.49 -18.98
N ALA A 317 -16.64 -18.48 -18.63
CA ALA A 317 -17.00 -19.89 -18.77
C ALA A 317 -18.23 -20.25 -17.92
N LEU A 318 -18.26 -19.87 -16.64
CA LEU A 318 -19.39 -20.15 -15.74
C LEU A 318 -20.65 -19.39 -16.16
N LEU A 319 -20.53 -18.12 -16.57
CA LEU A 319 -21.63 -17.34 -17.13
C LEU A 319 -22.20 -17.99 -18.40
N THR A 320 -21.35 -18.61 -19.21
CA THR A 320 -21.78 -19.32 -20.42
C THR A 320 -22.56 -20.57 -20.05
N ILE A 321 -22.12 -21.35 -19.05
CA ILE A 321 -22.92 -22.48 -18.54
C ILE A 321 -24.28 -21.98 -18.04
N TYR A 322 -24.30 -20.87 -17.31
CA TYR A 322 -25.55 -20.26 -16.85
C TYR A 322 -26.48 -19.92 -18.02
N ASP A 323 -25.99 -19.19 -19.04
CA ASP A 323 -26.82 -18.84 -20.21
C ASP A 323 -27.36 -20.08 -20.93
N MET A 324 -26.53 -21.11 -21.03
CA MET A 324 -26.89 -22.35 -21.70
C MET A 324 -28.03 -23.07 -20.96
N CYS A 325 -28.05 -23.04 -19.63
CA CYS A 325 -28.99 -23.81 -18.81
C CYS A 325 -30.14 -22.99 -18.16
N LYS A 326 -30.12 -21.64 -18.21
CA LYS A 326 -31.13 -20.77 -17.54
C LYS A 326 -32.59 -20.97 -17.95
N ALA A 327 -32.83 -21.66 -19.06
CA ALA A 327 -34.20 -22.00 -19.48
C ALA A 327 -34.79 -23.14 -18.63
N VAL A 328 -33.94 -24.02 -18.09
CA VAL A 328 -34.33 -25.16 -17.27
C VAL A 328 -34.16 -24.85 -15.79
N ASP A 329 -33.11 -24.11 -15.44
CA ASP A 329 -32.82 -23.75 -14.06
C ASP A 329 -32.30 -22.31 -13.96
N ARG A 330 -33.12 -21.43 -13.38
CA ARG A 330 -32.74 -20.03 -13.14
C ARG A 330 -32.07 -19.82 -11.78
N GLY A 331 -32.13 -20.83 -10.90
CA GLY A 331 -31.61 -20.78 -9.54
C GLY A 331 -30.13 -21.14 -9.43
N MET A 332 -29.43 -21.35 -10.54
CA MET A 332 -28.01 -21.67 -10.53
C MET A 332 -27.19 -20.57 -9.84
N VAL A 333 -26.14 -20.98 -9.12
CA VAL A 333 -25.29 -20.05 -8.35
C VAL A 333 -23.82 -20.30 -8.69
N MET A 334 -23.11 -19.22 -9.06
CA MET A 334 -21.66 -19.25 -9.24
C MET A 334 -20.97 -18.88 -7.93
N THR A 335 -20.03 -19.70 -7.48
CA THR A 335 -19.33 -19.53 -6.21
C THR A 335 -17.84 -19.88 -6.32
N GLY A 336 -17.07 -19.52 -5.29
CA GLY A 336 -15.69 -19.97 -5.15
C GLY A 336 -14.74 -19.47 -6.26
N ILE A 337 -15.08 -18.36 -6.91
CA ILE A 337 -14.26 -17.75 -7.96
C ILE A 337 -13.04 -17.11 -7.28
N LYS A 338 -11.87 -17.71 -7.46
CA LYS A 338 -10.63 -17.25 -6.83
C LYS A 338 -9.39 -17.62 -7.63
N LEU A 339 -8.31 -16.87 -7.40
CA LEU A 339 -6.97 -17.24 -7.83
C LEU A 339 -6.48 -18.40 -6.96
N VAL A 340 -5.87 -19.40 -7.58
CA VAL A 340 -5.34 -20.61 -6.91
C VAL A 340 -3.81 -20.57 -6.88
N GLU A 341 -3.19 -20.08 -7.95
CA GLU A 341 -1.75 -20.09 -8.10
C GLU A 341 -1.30 -18.99 -9.06
N LYS A 342 -0.15 -18.39 -8.78
CA LYS A 342 0.52 -17.43 -9.66
C LYS A 342 2.01 -17.69 -9.61
N VAL A 343 2.64 -17.79 -10.78
CA VAL A 343 4.08 -17.97 -10.93
C VAL A 343 4.65 -16.82 -11.77
N GLY A 344 5.84 -16.37 -11.39
CA GLY A 344 6.62 -15.38 -12.15
C GLY A 344 6.34 -13.93 -11.76
N GLY A 345 7.25 -13.05 -12.19
CA GLY A 345 7.27 -11.64 -11.78
C GLY A 345 7.92 -11.39 -10.41
N LYS A 346 7.97 -10.11 -10.03
CA LYS A 346 8.63 -9.65 -8.80
C LYS A 346 8.04 -10.26 -7.53
N SER A 347 6.74 -10.53 -7.51
CA SER A 347 6.04 -11.13 -6.35
C SER A 347 6.35 -12.62 -6.15
N GLY A 348 7.12 -13.25 -7.04
CA GLY A 348 7.45 -14.67 -6.94
C GLY A 348 6.26 -15.59 -7.13
N HIS A 349 6.37 -16.80 -6.60
CA HIS A 349 5.34 -17.83 -6.63
C HIS A 349 4.38 -17.64 -5.46
N TRP A 350 3.09 -17.57 -5.76
CA TRP A 350 2.01 -17.52 -4.78
C TRP A 350 1.05 -18.69 -5.01
N ARG A 351 0.55 -19.29 -3.93
CA ARG A 351 -0.52 -20.27 -3.93
C ARG A 351 -1.54 -19.91 -2.85
N ALA A 352 -2.82 -20.07 -3.17
CA ALA A 352 -3.89 -19.97 -2.19
C ALA A 352 -3.77 -21.11 -1.18
N GLU A 353 -3.91 -20.80 0.11
CA GLU A 353 -4.10 -21.78 1.18
C GLU A 353 -5.47 -22.47 1.09
#